data_AF-A0A498BQN9-F1
#
_entry.id   AF-A0A498BQN9-F1
#
_cell.length_a   1.000
_cell.length_b   1.000
_cell.length_c   1.000
_cell.angle_alpha   90.00
_cell.angle_beta   90.00
_cell.angle_gamma   90.00
#
_symmetry.space_group_name_H-M   'P 1'
#
loop_
_entity.id
_entity.type
_entity.pdbx_description
1 polymer ?
#
loop_
_entity_poly.entity_id
_entity_poly.type
_entity_poly.pdbx_seq_one_letter_code
_entity_poly.pdbx_strand_id
1 'polypeptide(L)'
;MSCQSGSNPQERHGITTVPSEELDIVNKLGLHARAAGRFSALASEYPCTIRVTRGERTVDGKSVMGLMMLAAGCGSRIQVEADGEQAEEALTALRDLVADGFGEGTGPQRSHDTPSDH
;
A
#
# COMPACT_ATOMS: atom_id res chain seq x y z
N MET A 1 30.03 15.75 -43.69
CA MET A 1 28.63 15.29 -43.58
C MET A 1 28.40 14.93 -42.13
N SER A 2 27.53 15.73 -41.48
CA SER A 2 26.81 15.56 -40.19
C SER A 2 27.57 14.84 -39.06
N CYS A 3 28.12 15.52 -38.05
CA CYS A 3 27.46 16.27 -36.97
C CYS A 3 26.31 15.53 -36.27
N GLN A 4 26.39 15.52 -34.93
CA GLN A 4 25.41 15.13 -33.90
C GLN A 4 25.57 13.69 -33.38
N SER A 5 25.58 13.42 -32.07
CA SER A 5 25.45 14.28 -30.90
C SER A 5 25.99 13.52 -29.71
N GLY A 6 26.72 14.20 -28.82
CA GLY A 6 26.89 13.72 -27.45
C GLY A 6 25.56 13.76 -26.70
N SER A 7 25.50 13.01 -25.60
CA SER A 7 24.69 13.15 -24.37
C SER A 7 24.76 11.79 -23.69
N ASN A 8 25.03 11.58 -22.41
CA ASN A 8 25.49 12.33 -21.24
C ASN A 8 25.74 11.18 -20.22
N PRO A 9 26.84 11.13 -19.45
CA PRO A 9 26.98 10.17 -18.37
C PRO A 9 25.83 10.42 -17.38
N GLN A 10 24.92 9.46 -17.20
CA GLN A 10 23.83 9.61 -16.23
C GLN A 10 24.39 9.47 -14.81
N GLU A 11 24.92 10.61 -14.35
CA GLU A 11 24.55 11.28 -13.10
C GLU A 11 24.82 10.45 -11.83
N ARG A 12 26.03 10.66 -11.28
CA ARG A 12 26.24 10.51 -9.84
C ARG A 12 25.37 11.55 -9.13
N HIS A 13 24.23 11.13 -8.60
CA HIS A 13 23.52 11.81 -7.52
C HIS A 13 23.40 10.80 -6.38
N GLY A 14 23.75 11.19 -5.15
CA GLY A 14 23.52 10.35 -3.98
C GLY A 14 22.05 9.97 -3.94
N ILE A 15 21.75 8.70 -4.21
CA ILE A 15 20.38 8.23 -4.33
C ILE A 15 19.92 7.93 -2.90
N THR A 16 19.26 8.89 -2.26
CA THR A 16 18.35 8.54 -1.16
C THR A 16 17.18 7.82 -1.82
N THR A 17 17.34 6.53 -2.12
CA THR A 17 16.27 5.71 -2.66
C THR A 17 15.26 5.53 -1.53
N VAL A 18 14.12 6.20 -1.62
CA VAL A 18 13.01 5.94 -0.71
C VAL A 18 12.55 4.50 -0.95
N PRO A 19 12.57 3.62 0.06
CA PRO A 19 12.11 2.26 -0.13
C PRO A 19 10.61 2.27 -0.46
N SER A 20 10.24 1.42 -1.41
CA SER A 20 8.86 1.32 -1.90
C SER A 20 8.52 -0.11 -2.23
N GLU A 21 7.30 -0.53 -1.90
CA GLU A 21 6.81 -1.88 -2.16
C GLU A 21 5.39 -1.86 -2.74
N GLU A 22 5.12 -2.80 -3.64
CA GLU A 22 3.81 -2.98 -4.25
C GLU A 22 3.03 -4.07 -3.51
N LEU A 23 1.87 -3.71 -2.95
CA LEU A 23 1.03 -4.57 -2.12
C LEU A 23 -0.32 -4.82 -2.79
N ASP A 24 -0.75 -6.07 -2.79
CA ASP A 24 -2.05 -6.48 -3.30
C ASP A 24 -3.10 -6.49 -2.18
N ILE A 25 -4.22 -5.79 -2.38
CA ILE A 25 -5.32 -5.74 -1.43
C ILE A 25 -6.13 -7.04 -1.52
N VAL A 26 -5.94 -7.92 -0.53
CA VAL A 26 -6.54 -9.28 -0.51
C VAL A 26 -7.83 -9.39 0.30
N ASN A 27 -8.18 -8.38 1.10
CA ASN A 27 -9.42 -8.39 1.86
C ASN A 27 -10.63 -8.03 0.98
N LYS A 28 -11.79 -8.63 1.27
CA LYS A 28 -12.98 -8.51 0.42
C LYS A 28 -13.49 -7.08 0.22
N LEU A 29 -13.42 -6.27 1.27
CA LEU A 29 -14.00 -4.92 1.31
C LEU A 29 -13.00 -3.83 0.86
N GLY A 30 -11.73 -4.18 0.68
CA GLY A 30 -10.67 -3.23 0.32
C GLY A 30 -10.27 -2.27 1.44
N LEU A 31 -9.76 -1.08 1.09
CA LEU A 31 -9.42 0.00 2.03
C LEU A 31 -10.68 0.76 2.51
N HIS A 32 -11.58 0.07 3.22
CA HIS A 32 -12.70 0.69 3.93
C HIS A 32 -12.27 1.28 5.28
N ALA A 33 -13.16 1.97 5.99
CA ALA A 33 -12.85 2.70 7.23
C ALA A 33 -12.06 1.90 8.30
N ARG A 34 -12.37 0.61 8.48
CA ARG A 34 -11.69 -0.24 9.47
C ARG A 34 -10.32 -0.73 8.99
N ALA A 35 -10.19 -1.15 7.73
CA ALA A 35 -8.91 -1.50 7.13
C ALA A 35 -7.97 -0.28 7.06
N ALA A 36 -8.49 0.86 6.60
CA ALA A 36 -7.79 2.15 6.57
C ALA A 36 -7.38 2.62 7.97
N GLY A 37 -8.26 2.45 8.98
CA GLY A 37 -7.94 2.76 10.38
C GLY A 37 -6.79 1.94 10.93
N ARG A 38 -6.75 0.63 10.64
CA ARG A 38 -5.63 -0.24 11.04
C ARG A 38 -4.34 0.10 10.31
N PHE A 39 -4.42 0.33 9.00
CA PHE A 39 -3.26 0.76 8.22
C PHE A 39 -2.69 2.07 8.75
N SER A 40 -3.53 3.09 8.94
CA SER A 40 -3.07 4.40 9.42
C SER A 40 -2.56 4.37 10.84
N ALA A 41 -3.16 3.53 11.71
CA ALA A 41 -2.69 3.36 13.09
C ALA A 41 -1.28 2.77 13.08
N LEU A 42 -1.08 1.65 12.37
CA LEU A 42 0.23 1.02 12.24
C LEU A 42 1.26 1.95 11.59
N ALA A 43 0.88 2.63 10.50
CA ALA A 43 1.72 3.62 9.84
C ALA A 43 2.13 4.78 10.77
N SER A 44 1.27 5.16 11.72
CA SER A 44 1.55 6.24 12.66
C SER A 44 2.51 5.84 13.78
N GLU A 45 2.75 4.55 14.01
CA GLU A 45 3.72 4.06 15.00
C GLU A 45 5.18 4.32 14.57
N TYR A 46 5.41 4.50 13.27
CA TYR A 46 6.75 4.68 12.72
C TYR A 46 7.12 6.17 12.52
N PRO A 47 8.37 6.57 12.84
CA PRO A 47 8.88 7.93 12.66
C PRO A 47 9.29 8.24 11.20
N CYS A 48 8.55 7.71 10.23
CA CYS A 48 8.75 7.96 8.80
C CYS A 48 7.48 8.54 8.15
N THR A 49 7.63 9.22 7.01
CA THR A 49 6.51 9.55 6.13
C THR A 49 6.13 8.31 5.33
N ILE A 50 4.84 8.00 5.25
CA ILE A 50 4.33 6.87 4.47
C ILE A 50 3.37 7.40 3.43
N ARG A 51 3.61 7.09 2.17
CA ARG A 51 2.74 7.46 1.05
C ARG A 51 2.17 6.22 0.41
N VAL A 52 0.90 6.29 0.04
CA VAL A 52 0.21 5.21 -0.65
C VAL A 52 -0.29 5.72 -1.99
N THR A 53 0.14 5.06 -3.05
CA THR A 53 -0.17 5.41 -4.43
C THR A 53 -1.01 4.30 -5.07
N ARG A 54 -2.08 4.69 -5.78
CA ARG A 54 -2.89 3.80 -6.60
C ARG A 54 -3.20 4.49 -7.93
N GLY A 55 -2.64 3.96 -9.02
CA GLY A 55 -2.71 4.64 -10.32
C GLY A 55 -2.06 6.02 -10.23
N GLU A 56 -2.81 7.07 -10.53
CA GLU A 56 -2.34 8.46 -10.52
C GLU A 56 -2.59 9.18 -9.17
N ARG A 57 -3.20 8.51 -8.19
CA ARG A 57 -3.55 9.11 -6.90
C ARG A 57 -2.57 8.68 -5.82
N THR A 58 -1.97 9.65 -5.14
CA THR A 58 -1.12 9.43 -3.97
C THR A 58 -1.73 10.13 -2.75
N VAL A 59 -1.75 9.43 -1.62
CA VAL A 59 -2.25 9.95 -0.34
C VAL A 59 -1.28 9.65 0.79
N ASP A 60 -1.47 10.31 1.93
CA ASP A 60 -0.77 10.00 3.16
C ASP A 60 -1.28 8.69 3.77
N GLY A 61 -0.39 7.73 4.00
CA GLY A 61 -0.69 6.44 4.61
C GLY A 61 -1.08 6.53 6.08
N LYS A 62 -0.84 7.66 6.75
CA LYS A 62 -1.29 7.95 8.12
C LYS A 62 -2.68 8.60 8.16
N SER A 63 -3.25 8.94 7.01
CA SER A 63 -4.58 9.53 6.91
C SER A 63 -5.64 8.51 6.55
N VAL A 64 -6.49 8.12 7.51
CA VAL A 64 -7.65 7.24 7.29
C VAL A 64 -8.51 7.74 6.13
N MET A 65 -8.78 9.05 6.09
CA MET A 65 -9.59 9.67 5.05
C MET A 65 -8.92 9.59 3.68
N GLY A 66 -7.61 9.82 3.62
CA GLY A 66 -6.82 9.68 2.39
C GLY A 66 -6.90 8.26 1.83
N LEU A 67 -6.67 7.26 2.68
CA LEU A 67 -6.73 5.85 2.31
C LEU A 67 -8.10 5.42 1.78
N MET A 68 -9.19 5.88 2.41
CA MET A 68 -10.53 5.61 1.92
C MET A 68 -10.80 6.25 0.54
N MET A 69 -10.24 7.43 0.28
CA MET A 69 -10.38 8.11 -1.02
C MET A 69 -9.63 7.44 -2.17
N LEU A 70 -8.61 6.61 -1.89
CA LEU A 70 -7.96 5.79 -2.91
C LEU A 70 -8.91 4.76 -3.52
N ALA A 71 -9.97 4.39 -2.80
CA ALA A 71 -10.96 3.39 -3.21
C ALA A 71 -10.30 2.09 -3.73
N ALA A 72 -9.25 1.63 -3.03
CA ALA A 72 -8.56 0.39 -3.37
C ALA A 72 -9.40 -0.81 -2.92
N GLY A 73 -10.17 -1.40 -3.85
CA GLY A 73 -10.97 -2.60 -3.60
C GLY A 73 -10.13 -3.88 -3.61
N CYS A 74 -10.75 -5.01 -3.28
CA CYS A 74 -10.16 -6.35 -3.43
C CYS A 74 -9.55 -6.54 -4.82
N GLY A 75 -8.34 -7.08 -4.90
CA GLY A 75 -7.59 -7.25 -6.15
C GLY A 75 -7.01 -5.96 -6.71
N SER A 76 -7.18 -4.83 -6.03
CA SER A 76 -6.42 -3.62 -6.35
C SER A 76 -5.00 -3.75 -5.82
N ARG A 77 -4.11 -3.05 -6.49
CA ARG A 77 -2.70 -2.96 -6.19
C ARG A 77 -2.38 -1.54 -5.76
N ILE A 78 -1.62 -1.41 -4.68
CA ILE A 78 -1.18 -0.13 -4.16
C ILE A 78 0.34 -0.16 -4.06
N GLN A 79 0.98 0.98 -4.29
CA GLN A 79 2.40 1.18 -4.02
C GLN A 79 2.52 1.94 -2.70
N VAL A 80 3.28 1.39 -1.76
CA VAL A 80 3.56 2.01 -0.48
C VAL A 80 5.01 2.45 -0.47
N GLU A 81 5.24 3.72 -0.17
CA GLU A 81 6.57 4.31 -0.07
C GLU A 81 6.77 4.79 1.37
N ALA A 82 7.93 4.48 1.96
CA ALA A 82 8.29 4.98 3.28
C ALA A 82 9.59 5.78 3.20
N ASP A 83 9.60 6.96 3.81
CA ASP A 83 10.76 7.87 3.81
C ASP A 83 11.03 8.37 5.23
N GLY A 84 12.23 8.11 5.73
CA GLY A 84 12.64 8.46 7.09
C GLY A 84 13.18 7.28 7.90
N GLU A 85 13.21 7.46 9.21
CA GLU A 85 13.73 6.45 10.14
C GLU A 85 12.75 5.27 10.25
N GLN A 86 13.28 4.03 10.26
CA GLN A 86 12.49 2.78 10.25
C GLN A 86 11.61 2.58 9.00
N ALA A 87 11.94 3.21 7.87
CA ALA A 87 11.15 3.08 6.64
C ALA A 87 11.00 1.61 6.17
N GLU A 88 12.06 0.80 6.23
CA GLU A 88 12.00 -0.63 5.85
C GLU A 88 11.16 -1.47 6.84
N GLU A 89 11.26 -1.18 8.13
CA GLU A 89 10.47 -1.85 9.17
C GLU A 89 8.98 -1.51 9.02
N ALA A 90 8.67 -0.23 8.73
CA ALA A 90 7.32 0.24 8.45
C ALA A 90 6.73 -0.47 7.22
N LEU A 91 7.48 -0.57 6.12
CA LEU A 91 7.05 -1.30 4.93
C LEU A 91 6.80 -2.77 5.22
N THR A 92 7.70 -3.41 5.96
CA THR A 92 7.57 -4.83 6.34
C THR A 92 6.28 -5.05 7.13
N ALA A 93 6.03 -4.23 8.15
CA ALA A 93 4.83 -4.35 8.99
C ALA A 93 3.54 -4.07 8.20
N LEU A 94 3.55 -3.06 7.31
CA LEU A 94 2.42 -2.76 6.45
C LEU A 94 2.16 -3.88 5.43
N ARG A 95 3.22 -4.46 4.84
CA ARG A 95 3.13 -5.65 3.98
C ARG A 95 2.44 -6.79 4.70
N ASP A 96 2.89 -7.14 5.90
CA ASP A 96 2.30 -8.22 6.70
C ASP A 96 0.82 -7.92 7.04
N LEU A 97 0.49 -6.68 7.41
CA LEU A 97 -0.90 -6.27 7.67
C LEU A 97 -1.78 -6.43 6.42
N VAL A 98 -1.31 -6.00 5.25
CA VAL A 98 -2.07 -6.12 4.00
C VAL A 98 -2.19 -7.60 3.60
N ALA A 99 -1.12 -8.39 3.72
CA ALA A 99 -1.10 -9.81 3.41
C ALA A 99 -2.04 -10.64 4.32
N ASP A 100 -2.18 -10.25 5.58
CA ASP A 100 -3.16 -10.82 6.53
C ASP A 100 -4.61 -10.38 6.21
N GLY A 101 -4.81 -9.53 5.19
CA GLY A 101 -6.13 -9.00 4.84
C GLY A 101 -6.66 -8.05 5.92
N PHE A 102 -5.76 -7.26 6.51
CA PHE A 102 -6.03 -6.37 7.63
C PHE A 102 -6.64 -7.10 8.82
N GLY A 103 -6.47 -8.41 9.02
CA GLY A 103 -7.16 -9.17 10.06
C GLY A 103 -8.68 -9.24 9.88
N GLU A 104 -9.17 -9.22 8.62
CA GLU A 104 -10.59 -9.41 8.25
C GLU A 104 -10.86 -10.74 7.54
N GLY A 105 -9.83 -11.56 7.35
CA GLY A 105 -9.89 -12.82 6.62
C GLY A 105 -9.80 -12.62 5.10
N THR A 106 -8.95 -13.42 4.46
CA THR A 106 -8.77 -13.47 3.01
C THR A 106 -9.67 -14.57 2.43
N GLY A 107 -10.60 -14.25 1.51
CA GLY A 107 -11.42 -15.27 0.80
C GLY A 107 -12.74 -15.71 1.48
N PRO A 108 -13.61 -16.48 0.80
CA PRO A 108 -15.06 -16.31 0.87
C PRO A 108 -15.61 -16.72 2.24
N GLN A 109 -16.37 -15.84 2.92
CA GLN A 109 -17.54 -16.28 3.68
C GLN A 109 -18.24 -17.35 2.85
N ARG A 110 -18.01 -18.62 3.21
CA ARG A 110 -18.88 -19.69 2.77
C ARG A 110 -20.24 -19.29 3.27
N SER A 111 -21.15 -19.12 2.32
CA SER A 111 -22.58 -19.22 2.52
C SER A 111 -22.89 -20.11 3.73
N HIS A 112 -23.55 -19.53 4.72
CA HIS A 112 -24.56 -20.32 5.42
C HIS A 112 -25.76 -20.35 4.47
N ASP A 113 -25.68 -21.22 3.47
CA ASP A 113 -26.80 -21.70 2.67
C ASP A 113 -26.75 -23.24 2.74
N THR A 114 -27.26 -23.79 3.85
CA THR A 114 -28.55 -24.49 4.04
C THR A 114 -28.53 -25.96 3.55
N PRO A 115 -29.07 -26.90 4.34
CA PRO A 115 -30.28 -27.54 3.84
C PRO A 115 -31.40 -27.52 4.88
N SER A 116 -32.63 -27.40 4.38
CA SER A 116 -33.84 -27.85 5.07
C SER A 116 -33.55 -29.10 5.90
N ASP A 117 -33.77 -29.01 7.21
CA ASP A 117 -34.09 -30.20 7.99
C ASP A 117 -35.61 -30.35 8.02
N HIS A 118 -36.02 -31.59 7.84
CA HIS A 118 -37.33 -32.11 7.46
C HIS A 118 -38.47 -31.79 8.43
#